data_AF-A0A2E7AXD4-F1
#
_entry.id   AF-A0A2E7AXD4-F1
#
_cell.length_a   1.000
_cell.length_b   1.000
_cell.length_c   1.000
_cell.angle_alpha   90.00
_cell.angle_beta   90.00
_cell.angle_gamma   90.00
#
_symmetry.space_group_name_H-M   'P 1'
#
loop_
_entity.id
_entity.type
_entity.pdbx_description
1 polymer ?
#
loop_
_entity_poly.entity_id
_entity_poly.type
_entity_poly.pdbx_seq_one_letter_code
_entity_poly.pdbx_strand_id
1 'polypeptide(L)' 'MPIWVDWNRTPVSVHDSEQESLELLILFLRNTYNVRRRSLVMADRERGGFLFFIYQACNPLWIAEFVDRLEEE' A
#
# COMPACT_ATOMS: atom_id res chain seq x y z
N MET A 1 3.23 11.54 -5.25
CA MET A 1 4.27 10.57 -5.68
C MET A 1 3.54 9.27 -5.99
N PRO A 2 3.98 8.47 -6.96
CA PRO A 2 3.38 7.15 -7.16
C PRO A 2 3.54 6.31 -5.88
N ILE A 3 2.63 5.36 -5.67
CA ILE A 3 2.71 4.39 -4.57
C ILE A 3 4.10 3.76 -4.56
N TRP A 4 4.78 3.85 -3.42
CA TRP A 4 6.11 3.28 -3.21
C TRP A 4 6.09 2.25 -2.09
N VAL A 5 6.82 1.16 -2.26
CA VAL A 5 6.84 0.05 -1.30
C VAL A 5 8.27 -0.24 -0.84
N ASP A 6 8.46 -0.29 0.49
CA ASP A 6 9.71 -0.74 1.09
C ASP A 6 9.63 -2.23 1.42
N TRP A 7 10.18 -3.04 0.52
CA TRP A 7 10.29 -4.50 0.67
C TRP A 7 11.43 -4.95 1.59
N ASN A 8 12.37 -4.06 1.94
CA ASN A 8 13.57 -4.41 2.70
C ASN A 8 13.36 -4.34 4.23
N ARG A 9 12.14 -4.02 4.66
CA ARG A 9 11.77 -3.94 6.07
C ARG A 9 10.70 -4.96 6.43
N THR A 10 10.68 -5.36 7.70
CA THR A 10 9.62 -6.19 8.27
C THR A 10 9.00 -5.46 9.46
N PRO A 11 7.70 -5.13 9.43
CA PRO A 11 6.73 -5.36 8.33
C PRO A 11 7.01 -4.47 7.11
N VAL A 12 6.60 -4.93 5.91
CA VAL A 12 6.64 -4.16 4.66
C VAL A 12 5.83 -2.89 4.84
N SER A 13 6.33 -1.74 4.38
CA SER A 13 5.57 -0.49 4.36
C SER A 13 5.27 -0.02 2.96
N VAL A 14 4.09 0.57 2.80
CA VAL A 14 3.61 1.14 1.55
C VAL A 14 3.29 2.61 1.80
N HIS A 15 3.73 3.50 0.90
CA HIS A 15 3.71 4.94 1.07
C HIS A 15 3.09 5.63 -0.14
N ASP A 16 2.43 6.76 0.11
CA ASP A 16 1.91 7.68 -0.90
C ASP A 16 1.82 9.09 -0.28
N SER A 17 1.80 10.13 -1.12
CA SER A 17 1.38 11.47 -0.71
C SER A 17 -0.10 11.56 -0.35
N GLU A 18 -0.94 10.73 -0.96
CA GLU A 18 -2.40 10.77 -0.81
C GLU A 18 -2.90 9.61 0.07
N GLN A 19 -3.62 9.95 1.14
CA GLN A 19 -4.21 8.94 2.03
C GLN A 19 -5.25 8.06 1.31
N GLU A 20 -6.02 8.66 0.41
CA GLU A 20 -7.09 7.97 -0.33
C GLU A 20 -6.54 6.85 -1.21
N SER A 21 -5.45 7.10 -1.94
CA SER A 21 -4.77 6.08 -2.77
C SER A 21 -4.37 4.84 -1.96
N LEU A 22 -3.89 5.04 -0.73
CA LEU A 22 -3.51 3.93 0.16
C LEU A 22 -4.72 3.15 0.69
N GLU A 23 -5.81 3.84 1.03
CA GLU A 23 -7.05 3.18 1.45
C GLU A 23 -7.69 2.38 0.29
N LEU A 24 -7.61 2.90 -0.95
CA LEU A 24 -8.03 2.19 -2.16
C LEU A 24 -7.18 0.94 -2.41
N LEU A 25 -5.85 1.05 -2.29
CA LEU A 25 -4.95 -0.11 -2.39
C LEU A 25 -5.28 -1.16 -1.33
N ILE A 26 -5.51 -0.74 -0.08
CA ILE A 26 -5.91 -1.63 1.00
C ILE A 26 -7.23 -2.36 0.66
N LEU A 27 -8.20 -1.62 0.12
CA LEU A 27 -9.49 -2.18 -0.28
C LEU A 27 -9.31 -3.22 -1.39
N PHE A 28 -8.51 -2.91 -2.40
CA PHE A 28 -8.16 -3.81 -3.50
C PHE A 28 -7.47 -5.08 -2.98
N LEU A 29 -6.38 -4.95 -2.20
CA LEU A 29 -5.65 -6.10 -1.66
C LEU A 29 -6.53 -7.00 -0.76
N ARG A 30 -7.43 -6.39 0.01
CA ARG A 30 -8.39 -7.10 0.85
C ARG A 30 -9.40 -7.89 0.01
N ASN A 31 -10.00 -7.23 -0.99
CA ASN A 31 -11.10 -7.81 -1.75
C ASN A 31 -10.62 -8.82 -2.80
N THR A 32 -9.43 -8.63 -3.38
CA THR A 32 -8.90 -9.46 -4.46
C THR A 32 -8.04 -10.62 -3.96
N TYR A 33 -7.18 -10.39 -2.96
CA TYR A 33 -6.21 -11.39 -2.48
C TYR A 33 -6.31 -11.71 -0.99
N ASN A 34 -7.37 -11.23 -0.32
CA ASN A 34 -7.63 -11.50 1.09
C ASN A 34 -6.49 -11.06 2.03
N VAL A 35 -5.79 -9.96 1.70
CA VAL A 35 -4.80 -9.34 2.59
C VAL A 35 -5.53 -8.61 3.72
N ARG A 36 -5.45 -9.15 4.94
CA ARG A 36 -6.18 -8.63 6.12
C ARG A 36 -5.27 -8.16 7.24
N ARG A 37 -4.08 -8.76 7.39
CA ARG A 37 -3.12 -8.38 8.44
C ARG A 37 -2.33 -7.17 7.97
N ARG A 38 -2.85 -5.98 8.23
CA ARG A 38 -2.27 -4.68 7.88
C ARG A 38 -2.57 -3.62 8.94
N SER A 39 -1.82 -2.53 8.97
CA SER A 39 -2.13 -1.38 9.82
C SER A 39 -3.16 -0.46 9.16
N LEU A 40 -3.75 0.45 9.94
CA LEU A 40 -4.42 1.61 9.36
C LEU A 40 -3.44 2.49 8.57
N VAL A 41 -3.95 3.29 7.64
CA VAL A 41 -3.16 4.37 7.02
C VAL A 41 -2.90 5.44 8.07
N MET A 42 -1.68 5.95 8.13
CA MET A 42 -1.24 6.95 9.09
C MET A 42 -0.25 7.92 8.44
N ALA A 43 -0.08 9.11 9.04
CA ALA A 43 0.88 10.09 8.56
C ALA A 43 2.33 9.57 8.67
N ASP A 44 3.09 9.68 7.60
CA ASP A 44 4.53 9.38 7.57
C ASP A 44 5.30 10.57 8.18
N ARG A 45 5.83 10.37 9.38
CA ARG A 45 6.57 11.41 10.12
C ARG A 45 8.01 11.59 9.67
N GLU A 46 8.56 10.65 8.89
CA GLU A 46 9.95 10.70 8.45
C GLU A 46 10.08 11.34 7.07
N ARG A 47 9.15 11.02 6.16
CA ARG A 47 9.21 11.45 4.75
C ARG A 47 8.08 12.40 4.36
N GLY A 48 7.08 12.58 5.22
CA GLY A 48 5.84 13.27 4.88
C GLY A 48 4.92 12.39 4.03
N GLY A 49 3.65 12.80 3.90
CA GLY A 49 2.61 11.98 3.28
C GLY A 49 2.06 10.92 4.25
N PHE A 50 1.73 9.75 3.73
CA PHE A 50 1.06 8.68 4.46
C PHE A 50 1.70 7.33 4.19
N LEU A 51 1.53 6.41 5.14
CA LEU A 51 1.96 5.02 5.00
C LEU A 51 1.01 4.05 5.71
N PHE A 52 1.08 2.78 5.32
CA PHE A 52 0.60 1.66 6.12
C PHE A 52 1.57 0.48 6.06
N PHE A 53 1.38 -0.48 6.97
CA PHE A 53 2.20 -1.68 7.09
C PHE A 53 1.43 -2.93 6.70
N ILE A 54 2.11 -3.87 6.04
CA ILE A 54 1.59 -5.21 5.76
C ILE A 54 2.32 -6.22 6.66
N TYR A 55 1.55 -6.93 7.49
CA TYR A 55 2.05 -7.89 8.47
C TYR A 55 1.93 -9.35 8.00
N GLN A 56 1.64 -9.57 6.72
CA GLN A 56 1.54 -10.91 6.11
C GLN A 56 2.30 -10.95 4.79
N ALA A 57 2.52 -12.15 4.26
CA ALA A 57 3.04 -12.32 2.91
C ALA A 57 2.14 -11.57 1.91
N CYS A 58 2.78 -10.78 1.06
CA CYS A 58 2.15 -10.00 0.00
C CYS A 58 2.98 -10.19 -1.26
N ASN A 59 2.35 -10.57 -2.37
CA ASN A 59 3.03 -10.67 -3.64
C ASN A 59 3.20 -9.25 -4.23
N PRO A 60 4.42 -8.81 -4.59
CA PRO A 60 4.64 -7.50 -5.20
C PRO A 60 3.80 -7.24 -6.45
N LEU A 61 3.48 -8.29 -7.22
CA LEU A 61 2.66 -8.18 -8.43
C LEU A 61 1.24 -7.68 -8.15
N TRP A 62 0.71 -7.90 -6.95
CA TRP A 62 -0.62 -7.42 -6.58
C TRP A 62 -0.64 -5.89 -6.47
N ILE A 63 0.42 -5.28 -5.94
CA ILE A 63 0.51 -3.83 -5.84
C ILE A 63 0.74 -3.23 -7.23
N ALA A 64 1.58 -3.87 -8.07
CA ALA A 64 1.77 -3.46 -9.46
C ALA A 64 0.44 -3.47 -10.24
N GLU A 65 -0.35 -4.54 -10.13
CA GLU A 65 -1.67 -4.64 -10.78
C GLU A 65 -2.61 -3.49 -10.37
N PHE A 66 -2.56 -3.05 -9.11
CA PHE A 66 -3.35 -1.90 -8.67
C PHE A 66 -2.87 -0.58 -9.27
N VAL A 67 -1.55 -0.36 -9.30
CA VAL A 67 -0.95 0.86 -9.87
C VAL A 67 -1.27 0.97 -11.36
N ASP A 68 -1.15 -0.13 -12.11
CA ASP A 68 -1.48 -0.16 -13.53
C ASP A 68 -2.95 0.24 -13.77
N ARG A 69 -3.88 -0.24 -12.93
CA ARG A 69 -5.31 0.13 -13.00
C ARG A 69 -5.58 1.60 -12.69
N LEU A 70 -4.82 2.21 -11.76
CA LEU A 70 -4.94 3.64 -11.44
C LEU A 70 -4.45 4.53 -12.58
N GLU A 71 -3.49 4.06 -13.40
CA GLU A 71 -2.98 4.82 -14.54
C GLU A 71 -3.89 4.73 -15.78
N GLU A 72 -4.74 3.70 -15.85
CA GLU A 72 -5.72 3.50 -16.93
C GLU A 72 -7.02 4.30 -16.74
N GLU A 73 -7.26 4.88 -15.55
CA GLU A 73 -8.42 5.73 -15.20
C GLU A 73 -8.12 7.24 -15.29
#